data_AF-A0A945YG94-F1
#
_entry.id   AF-A0A945YG94-F1
#
_cell.length_a   1.000
_cell.length_b   1.000
_cell.length_c   1.000
_cell.angle_alpha   90.00
_cell.angle_beta   90.00
_cell.angle_gamma   90.00
#
_symmetry.space_group_name_H-M   'P 1'
#
loop_
_entity.id
_entity.type
_entity.pdbx_description
1 polymer ?
#
loop_
_entity_poly.entity_id
_entity_poly.type
_entity_poly.pdbx_seq_one_letter_code
_entity_poly.pdbx_strand_id
1 'polypeptide(L)'
;MSTNPDFDKPRKHYAMRTEEKFTRDNQKRGQEDPNTPNDVWAWRQDQRKIEKQAGVDDLGELKDYRQKRRRDFWTVIILNNVFFGGMMGFYQGNPVVLIYGFAGILIGTVGTYWILYHLMRKY
;
A
#
# COMPACT_ATOMS: atom_id res chain seq x y z
N MET A 1 -5.10 -43.19 7.09
CA MET A 1 -4.07 -42.39 7.80
C MET A 1 -3.90 -41.09 7.02
N SER A 2 -4.51 -39.99 7.48
CA SER A 2 -4.23 -38.68 6.89
C SER A 2 -2.88 -38.20 7.44
N THR A 3 -1.86 -38.13 6.59
CA THR A 3 -0.61 -37.46 6.92
C THR A 3 -0.93 -35.98 7.09
N ASN A 4 -0.89 -35.51 8.34
CA ASN A 4 -1.15 -34.12 8.65
C ASN A 4 0.09 -33.32 8.19
N PRO A 5 0.00 -32.49 7.13
CA PRO A 5 1.16 -31.92 6.44
C PRO A 5 1.97 -30.96 7.32
N ASP A 6 1.48 -30.59 8.49
CA ASP A 6 2.19 -29.75 9.45
C ASP A 6 3.34 -30.48 10.17
N PHE A 7 3.35 -31.82 10.23
CA PHE A 7 4.43 -32.57 10.90
C PHE A 7 5.68 -32.79 10.04
N ASP A 8 5.59 -32.61 8.72
CA ASP A 8 6.73 -32.77 7.79
C ASP A 8 7.55 -31.48 7.60
N LYS A 9 7.15 -30.38 8.24
CA LYS A 9 7.90 -29.11 8.12
C LYS A 9 9.21 -29.19 8.92
N PRO A 10 10.37 -28.84 8.33
CA PRO A 10 11.64 -28.82 9.05
C PRO A 10 11.56 -27.86 10.25
N ARG A 11 12.14 -28.27 11.39
CA ARG A 11 12.16 -27.43 12.61
C ARG A 11 12.91 -26.13 12.34
N LYS A 12 12.30 -25.00 12.68
CA LYS A 12 12.87 -23.67 12.52
C LYS A 12 14.09 -23.51 13.44
N HIS A 13 15.26 -23.25 12.85
CA HIS A 13 16.46 -22.87 13.58
C HIS A 13 16.65 -21.36 13.46
N TYR A 14 16.28 -20.64 14.51
CA TYR A 14 16.52 -19.21 14.61
C TYR A 14 17.96 -18.99 15.10
N ALA A 15 18.78 -18.31 14.32
CA ALA A 15 19.99 -17.72 14.86
C ALA A 15 19.58 -16.69 15.92
N MET A 16 20.02 -16.88 17.18
CA MET A 16 19.81 -15.85 18.20
C MET A 16 20.47 -14.56 17.70
N ARG A 17 19.76 -13.42 17.76
CA ARG A 17 20.35 -12.13 17.41
C ARG A 17 21.58 -11.89 18.30
N THR A 18 22.59 -11.22 17.76
CA THR A 18 23.73 -10.74 18.56
C THR A 18 23.25 -9.77 19.65
N GLU A 19 23.95 -9.77 20.78
CA GLU A 19 23.59 -9.05 22.00
C GLU A 19 23.36 -7.54 21.78
N GLU A 20 24.02 -6.94 20.78
CA GLU A 20 23.84 -5.54 20.37
C GLU A 20 22.41 -5.19 19.91
N LYS A 21 21.63 -6.16 19.39
CA LYS A 21 20.20 -5.97 19.05
C LYS A 21 19.26 -6.29 20.23
N PHE A 22 19.79 -6.87 21.31
CA PHE A 22 19.06 -7.24 22.53
C PHE A 22 19.32 -6.30 23.70
N THR A 23 20.14 -5.26 23.52
CA THR A 23 19.94 -3.99 24.22
C THR A 23 18.52 -3.54 23.91
N ARG A 24 17.58 -4.10 24.66
CA ARG A 24 16.23 -3.63 24.77
C ARG A 24 16.41 -2.20 25.23
N ASP A 25 16.15 -1.26 24.34
CA ASP A 25 15.42 -0.07 24.73
C ASP A 25 14.09 -0.56 25.32
N ASN A 26 14.15 -1.10 26.53
CA ASN A 26 13.01 -1.18 27.42
C ASN A 26 12.76 0.27 27.84
N GLN A 27 12.33 1.11 26.89
CA GLN A 27 11.65 2.33 27.25
C GLN A 27 10.56 1.92 28.23
N LYS A 28 10.61 2.49 29.43
CA LYS A 28 9.62 2.19 30.46
C LYS A 28 8.25 2.46 29.85
N ARG A 29 7.24 1.66 30.22
CA ARG A 29 5.86 1.86 29.74
C ARG A 29 5.47 3.33 29.94
N GLY A 30 5.25 4.07 28.84
CA GLY A 30 5.02 5.54 28.85
C GLY A 30 6.21 6.42 28.45
N GLN A 31 7.33 5.82 28.02
CA GLN A 31 8.55 6.50 27.59
C GLN A 31 8.77 6.36 26.07
N GLU A 32 7.70 6.06 25.32
CA GLU A 32 7.70 6.22 23.86
C GLU A 32 7.78 7.71 23.58
N ASP A 33 8.88 8.18 23.00
CA ASP A 33 8.94 9.54 22.49
C ASP A 33 7.84 9.69 21.44
N PRO A 34 6.83 10.57 21.65
CA PRO A 34 5.64 10.66 20.80
C PRO A 34 5.98 11.08 19.36
N ASN A 35 7.20 11.56 19.11
CA ASN A 35 7.72 11.86 17.78
C ASN A 35 8.41 10.68 17.09
N THR A 36 8.59 9.55 17.76
CA THR A 36 9.13 8.35 17.11
C THR A 36 7.97 7.67 16.38
N PRO A 37 7.94 7.67 15.03
CA PRO A 37 6.93 6.92 14.33
C PRO A 37 7.13 5.45 14.71
N ASN A 38 6.12 4.85 15.35
CA ASN A 38 6.07 3.42 15.62
C ASN A 38 6.00 2.72 14.26
N ASP A 39 7.17 2.48 13.67
CA ASP A 39 7.28 2.00 12.31
C ASP A 39 7.16 0.48 12.30
N VAL A 40 5.93 0.03 12.48
CA VAL A 40 5.48 -1.36 12.36
C VAL A 40 5.92 -1.97 11.01
N TRP A 41 6.15 -1.13 9.98
CA TRP A 41 6.68 -1.58 8.70
C TRP A 41 8.15 -1.98 8.80
N ALA A 42 9.00 -1.14 9.39
CA ALA A 42 10.42 -1.45 9.61
C ALA A 42 10.59 -2.72 10.45
N TRP A 43 9.78 -2.88 11.50
CA TRP A 43 9.78 -4.10 12.32
C TRP A 43 9.38 -5.34 11.52
N ARG A 44 8.34 -5.27 10.68
CA ARG A 44 7.93 -6.37 9.80
C ARG A 44 8.99 -6.74 8.76
N GLN A 45 9.75 -5.77 8.26
CA GLN A 45 10.86 -6.04 7.33
C GLN A 45 12.01 -6.77 8.03
N ASP A 46 12.33 -6.41 9.28
CA ASP A 46 13.37 -7.09 10.07
C ASP A 46 12.97 -8.54 10.42
N GLN A 47 11.71 -8.79 10.77
CA GLN A 47 11.19 -10.15 10.98
C GLN A 47 11.31 -11.02 9.72
N ARG A 48 10.97 -10.47 8.54
CA ARG A 48 11.12 -11.17 7.26
C ARG A 48 12.56 -11.57 6.97
N LYS A 49 13.54 -10.71 7.27
CA LYS A 49 14.97 -11.04 7.08
C LYS A 49 15.37 -12.23 7.95
N ILE A 50 14.88 -12.29 9.18
CA ILE A 50 15.16 -13.37 10.13
C ILE A 50 14.50 -14.67 9.67
N GLU A 51 13.25 -14.61 9.21
CA GLU A 51 12.55 -15.79 8.69
C GLU A 51 13.17 -16.33 7.40
N LYS A 52 13.61 -15.43 6.50
CA LYS A 52 14.35 -15.81 5.28
C LYS A 52 15.70 -16.45 5.60
N GLN A 53 16.41 -15.97 6.62
CA GLN A 53 17.65 -16.58 7.11
C GLN A 53 17.41 -17.94 7.78
N ALA A 54 16.25 -18.13 8.41
CA ALA A 54 15.85 -19.40 9.04
C ALA A 54 15.39 -20.47 8.02
N GLY A 55 15.41 -20.17 6.72
CA GLY A 55 15.20 -21.15 5.65
C GLY A 55 13.75 -21.61 5.46
N VAL A 56 12.77 -20.95 6.08
CA VAL A 56 11.34 -21.27 5.94
C VAL A 56 10.61 -19.98 5.56
N ASP A 57 10.33 -19.84 4.26
CA ASP A 57 9.64 -18.68 3.70
C ASP A 57 8.10 -18.82 3.88
N ASP A 58 7.64 -18.94 5.13
CA ASP A 58 6.20 -18.99 5.47
C ASP A 58 5.52 -17.62 5.29
N LEU A 59 6.31 -16.54 5.29
CA LEU A 59 5.81 -15.20 5.02
C LEU A 59 5.66 -15.00 3.52
N GLY A 60 4.43 -15.18 3.02
CA GLY A 60 4.10 -14.86 1.63
C GLY A 60 4.64 -13.49 1.17
N GLU A 61 4.88 -13.39 -0.13
CA GLU A 61 5.43 -12.20 -0.78
C GLU A 61 4.68 -10.93 -0.32
N LEU A 62 5.44 -9.85 -0.07
CA LEU A 62 4.83 -8.54 0.14
C LEU A 62 4.02 -8.21 -1.09
N LYS A 63 2.69 -8.21 -0.96
CA LYS A 63 1.82 -7.70 -2.02
C LYS A 63 2.27 -6.28 -2.36
N ASP A 64 2.75 -6.11 -3.58
CA ASP A 64 3.16 -4.80 -4.05
C ASP A 64 1.92 -3.91 -4.21
N TYR A 65 1.67 -3.06 -3.21
CA TYR A 65 0.56 -2.11 -3.21
C TYR A 65 0.73 -1.02 -4.26
N ARG A 66 1.92 -0.86 -4.85
CA ARG A 66 2.21 0.15 -5.88
C ARG A 66 1.40 -0.13 -7.15
N GLN A 67 1.30 -1.40 -7.55
CA GLN A 67 0.51 -1.80 -8.71
C GLN A 67 -0.99 -1.57 -8.50
N LYS A 68 -1.50 -1.83 -7.29
CA LYS A 68 -2.91 -1.58 -6.95
C LYS A 68 -3.26 -0.10 -7.04
N ARG A 69 -2.43 0.79 -6.49
CA ARG A 69 -2.64 2.26 -6.55
C ARG A 69 -2.61 2.79 -7.98
N ARG A 70 -1.73 2.27 -8.84
CA ARG A 70 -1.70 2.63 -10.26
C ARG A 70 -2.98 2.20 -10.98
N ARG A 71 -3.52 1.02 -10.66
CA ARG A 71 -4.80 0.56 -11.22
C ARG A 71 -5.94 1.45 -10.75
N ASP A 72 -6.02 1.72 -9.46
CA ASP A 72 -7.07 2.56 -8.87
C ASP A 72 -7.06 3.99 -9.48
N PHE A 73 -5.87 4.55 -9.74
CA PHE A 73 -5.72 5.82 -10.48
C PHE A 73 -6.37 5.78 -11.86
N TRP A 74 -6.04 4.77 -12.67
CA TRP A 74 -6.63 4.63 -13.99
C TRP A 74 -8.13 4.42 -13.93
N THR A 75 -8.63 3.66 -12.95
CA THR A 75 -10.07 3.46 -12.75
C THR A 75 -10.78 4.78 -12.47
N VAL A 76 -10.24 5.65 -11.61
CA VAL A 76 -10.84 6.96 -11.31
C VAL A 76 -10.81 7.88 -12.53
N ILE A 77 -9.70 7.91 -13.27
CA ILE A 77 -9.60 8.71 -14.50
C ILE A 77 -10.61 8.25 -15.54
N ILE A 78 -10.69 6.94 -15.80
CA ILE A 78 -11.63 6.38 -16.77
C ILE A 78 -13.06 6.70 -16.35
N LEU A 79 -13.40 6.50 -15.06
CA LEU A 79 -14.72 6.79 -14.54
C LEU A 79 -15.10 8.26 -14.72
N ASN A 80 -14.19 9.18 -14.40
CA ASN A 80 -14.40 10.62 -14.57
C ASN A 80 -14.65 10.99 -16.04
N ASN A 81 -13.82 10.48 -16.95
CA ASN A 81 -13.96 10.75 -18.39
C ASN A 81 -15.24 10.14 -18.97
N VAL A 82 -15.61 8.93 -18.57
CA VAL A 82 -16.87 8.29 -19.00
C VAL A 82 -18.08 9.07 -18.50
N PHE A 83 -18.05 9.56 -17.26
CA PHE A 83 -19.15 10.36 -16.70
C PHE A 83 -19.36 11.67 -17.46
N PHE A 84 -18.31 12.50 -17.59
CA PHE A 84 -18.41 13.79 -18.28
C PHE A 84 -18.54 13.64 -19.80
N GLY A 85 -17.82 12.69 -20.41
CA GLY A 85 -17.94 12.37 -21.82
C GLY A 85 -19.33 11.85 -22.18
N GLY A 86 -19.91 10.99 -21.33
CA GLY A 86 -21.28 10.52 -21.48
C GLY A 86 -22.29 11.66 -21.39
N MET A 87 -22.17 12.53 -20.38
CA MET A 87 -23.01 13.73 -20.27
C MET A 87 -22.94 14.62 -21.51
N MET A 88 -21.73 14.89 -22.03
CA MET A 88 -21.59 15.65 -23.27
C MET A 88 -22.24 14.97 -24.47
N GLY A 89 -22.15 13.63 -24.55
CA GLY A 89 -22.77 12.83 -25.62
C GLY A 89 -24.30 12.90 -25.62
N PHE A 90 -24.95 12.92 -24.46
CA PHE A 90 -26.41 13.01 -24.36
C PHE A 90 -26.95 14.44 -24.59
N TYR A 91 -26.15 15.47 -24.32
CA TYR A 91 -26.59 16.87 -24.33
C TYR A 91 -25.84 17.74 -25.38
N GLN A 92 -25.47 17.16 -26.52
CA GLN A 92 -24.65 17.82 -27.56
C GLN A 92 -25.22 19.13 -28.12
N GLY A 93 -26.54 19.37 -27.99
CA GLY A 93 -27.18 20.60 -28.43
C GLY A 93 -26.97 21.81 -27.52
N ASN A 94 -26.39 21.62 -26.32
CA ASN A 94 -26.19 22.70 -25.36
C ASN A 94 -24.69 23.05 -25.21
N PRO A 95 -24.23 24.21 -25.73
CA PRO A 95 -22.82 24.59 -25.67
C PRO A 95 -22.33 24.80 -24.24
N VAL A 96 -23.22 25.16 -23.31
CA VAL A 96 -22.89 25.31 -21.89
C VAL A 96 -22.46 23.97 -21.30
N VAL A 97 -23.18 22.89 -21.62
CA VAL A 97 -22.85 21.54 -21.14
C VAL A 97 -21.52 21.06 -21.70
N LEU A 98 -21.20 21.40 -22.97
CA LEU A 98 -19.91 21.05 -23.56
C LEU A 98 -18.76 21.75 -22.83
N ILE A 99 -18.86 23.06 -22.59
CA ILE A 99 -17.81 23.82 -21.90
C ILE A 99 -17.59 23.30 -20.48
N TYR A 100 -18.68 23.11 -19.72
CA TYR A 100 -18.57 22.56 -18.36
C TYR A 100 -18.12 21.11 -18.34
N GLY A 101 -18.49 20.30 -19.34
CA GLY A 101 -18.00 18.93 -19.50
C GLY A 101 -16.49 18.87 -19.69
N PHE A 102 -15.95 19.68 -20.60
CA PHE A 102 -14.50 19.79 -20.80
C PHE A 102 -13.78 20.31 -19.56
N ALA A 103 -14.31 21.36 -18.91
CA ALA A 103 -13.74 21.88 -17.67
C ALA A 103 -13.74 20.82 -16.56
N GLY A 104 -14.82 20.05 -16.42
CA GLY A 104 -14.93 18.94 -15.46
C GLY A 104 -13.93 17.84 -15.72
N ILE A 105 -13.69 17.47 -16.98
CA ILE A 105 -12.65 16.50 -17.36
C ILE A 105 -11.27 17.01 -16.95
N LEU A 106 -10.93 18.26 -17.26
CA LEU A 106 -9.63 18.85 -16.92
C LEU A 106 -9.41 18.91 -15.42
N ILE A 107 -10.36 19.47 -14.67
CA ILE A 107 -10.28 19.60 -13.21
C ILE A 107 -10.23 18.22 -12.55
N GLY A 108 -11.07 17.28 -12.99
CA GLY A 108 -11.09 15.92 -12.45
C GLY A 108 -9.78 15.19 -12.68
N THR A 109 -9.17 15.35 -13.87
CA THR A 109 -7.87 14.73 -14.20
C THR A 109 -6.74 15.33 -13.36
N VAL A 110 -6.64 16.65 -13.30
CA VAL A 110 -5.60 17.35 -12.52
C VAL A 110 -5.77 17.12 -11.02
N GLY A 111 -7.00 17.18 -10.51
CA GLY A 111 -7.32 16.93 -9.11
C GLY A 111 -7.00 15.50 -8.69
N THR A 112 -7.36 14.51 -9.52
CA THR A 112 -7.01 13.10 -9.26
C THR A 112 -5.51 12.91 -9.27
N TYR A 113 -4.80 13.51 -10.22
CA TYR A 113 -3.33 13.48 -10.25
C TYR A 113 -2.72 14.07 -8.97
N TRP A 114 -3.22 15.22 -8.51
CA TRP A 114 -2.73 15.88 -7.30
C TRP A 114 -2.97 15.07 -6.03
N ILE A 115 -4.16 14.48 -5.89
CA ILE A 115 -4.51 13.60 -4.76
C ILE A 115 -3.59 12.38 -4.76
N LEU A 116 -3.38 11.75 -5.92
CA LEU A 116 -2.53 10.57 -6.01
C LEU A 116 -1.07 10.91 -5.71
N TYR A 117 -0.58 12.06 -6.17
CA TYR A 117 0.76 12.55 -5.87
C TYR A 117 0.98 12.68 -4.35
N HIS A 118 0.02 13.27 -3.63
CA HIS A 118 0.10 13.36 -2.17
C HIS A 118 -0.02 12.00 -1.47
N LEU A 119 -0.90 11.13 -1.95
CA LEU A 119 -1.06 9.76 -1.42
C LEU A 119 0.18 8.89 -1.63
N MET A 120 0.89 9.06 -2.75
CA MET A 120 2.12 8.33 -3.05
C MET A 120 3.34 8.91 -2.33
N ARG A 121 3.36 10.19 -1.98
CA ARG A 121 4.50 10.80 -1.26
C ARG A 121 4.53 10.46 0.23
N LYS A 122 3.39 10.11 0.82
CA LYS A 122 3.24 9.92 2.27
C LYS A 122 3.54 8.48 2.76
N TYR A 123 3.90 7.55 1.86
CA TYR A 123 4.17 6.14 2.14
C TYR A 123 5.28 5.63 1.21
#